data_AF-A0A7X9AUL5-F1
#
_entry.id   AF-A0A7X9AUL5-F1
#
_cell.length_a   1.000
_cell.length_b   1.000
_cell.length_c   1.000
_cell.angle_alpha   90.00
_cell.angle_beta   90.00
_cell.angle_gamma   90.00
#
_symmetry.space_group_name_H-M   'P 1'
#
loop_
_entity.id
_entity.type
_entity.pdbx_description
1 polymer ?
#
loop_
_entity_poly.entity_id
_entity_poly.type
_entity_poly.pdbx_seq_one_letter_code
_entity_poly.pdbx_strand_id
1 'polypeptide(L)'
;MPPVPDPNPQCWSYDLGNGWTALAGKTAEDNECLSLRVAHPEDYWFHVAGQPGSHVILRRPADDQNAVPDKALLTSAAAIAAWHSKARQGGVCSVSCTKAKFVGKPRGAPPGTVSISHERILRVRPGLPN
;
A
#
# COMPACT_ATOMS: atom_id res chain seq x y z
N MET A 1 7.34 26.85 2.84
CA MET A 1 7.91 25.49 2.64
C MET A 1 6.83 24.50 3.05
N PRO A 2 6.53 23.46 2.26
CA PRO A 2 5.68 22.38 2.77
C PRO A 2 6.36 21.75 4.00
N PRO A 3 5.58 21.27 4.98
CA PRO A 3 6.15 20.56 6.12
C PRO A 3 7.02 19.41 5.62
N VAL A 4 8.19 19.25 6.23
CA VAL A 4 8.99 18.03 6.06
C VAL A 4 8.17 16.89 6.66
N PRO A 5 7.78 15.87 5.87
CA PRO A 5 6.99 14.77 6.39
C PRO A 5 7.77 14.08 7.52
N ASP A 6 7.09 13.78 8.62
CA ASP A 6 7.66 13.14 9.80
C ASP A 6 8.51 11.91 9.42
N PRO A 7 9.69 11.71 10.05
CA PRO A 7 10.57 10.58 9.74
C PRO A 7 9.95 9.23 10.11
N ASN A 8 8.87 9.23 10.88
CA ASN A 8 8.17 8.03 11.32
C ASN A 8 6.69 8.11 10.89
N PRO A 9 6.34 7.64 9.68
CA PRO A 9 4.98 7.76 9.20
C PRO A 9 4.02 7.00 10.12
N GLN A 10 2.93 7.65 10.49
CA GLN A 10 1.85 7.01 11.20
C GLN A 10 1.12 6.07 10.24
N CYS A 11 1.38 4.79 10.41
CA CYS A 11 0.75 3.74 9.64
C CYS A 11 0.09 2.70 10.55
N TRP A 12 -0.92 2.02 10.03
CA TRP A 12 -1.42 0.79 10.63
C TRP A 12 -0.55 -0.37 10.15
N SER A 13 -0.08 -1.21 11.07
CA SER A 13 0.67 -2.42 10.74
C SER A 13 -0.18 -3.66 11.03
N TYR A 14 -0.26 -4.56 10.07
CA TYR A 14 -0.97 -5.82 10.15
C TYR A 14 -0.01 -6.97 9.90
N ASP A 15 0.11 -7.88 10.85
CA ASP A 15 0.83 -9.13 10.63
C ASP A 15 0.00 -10.05 9.74
N LEU A 16 0.61 -10.56 8.66
CA LEU A 16 -0.01 -11.50 7.74
C LEU A 16 0.59 -12.92 7.87
N GLY A 17 1.38 -13.15 8.91
CA GLY A 17 2.10 -14.39 9.15
C GLY A 17 3.38 -14.54 8.32
N ASN A 18 4.24 -15.48 8.73
CA ASN A 18 5.51 -15.80 8.07
C ASN A 18 6.43 -14.58 7.87
N GLY A 19 6.35 -13.60 8.77
CA GLY A 19 7.12 -12.35 8.71
C GLY A 19 6.65 -11.35 7.64
N TRP A 20 5.53 -11.62 6.96
CA TRP A 20 4.90 -10.64 6.06
C TRP A 20 4.09 -9.64 6.86
N THR A 21 4.23 -8.35 6.54
CA THR A 21 3.48 -7.28 7.22
C THR A 21 2.86 -6.35 6.19
N ALA A 22 1.59 -5.99 6.37
CA ALA A 22 0.96 -4.93 5.62
C ALA A 22 0.97 -3.61 6.40
N LEU A 23 1.45 -2.54 5.77
CA LEU A 23 1.52 -1.19 6.34
C LEU A 23 0.55 -0.28 5.58
N ALA A 24 -0.41 0.33 6.26
CA ALA A 24 -1.39 1.25 5.65
C ALA A 24 -1.21 2.67 6.18
N GLY A 25 -1.04 3.66 5.29
CA GLY A 25 -0.85 5.05 5.70
C GLY A 25 -2.14 5.70 6.21
N LYS A 26 -2.04 6.54 7.24
CA LYS A 26 -3.21 7.21 7.85
C LYS A 26 -3.55 8.53 7.17
N THR A 27 -2.54 9.26 6.70
CA THR A 27 -2.69 10.55 6.02
C THR A 27 -2.04 10.56 4.63
N ALA A 28 -2.26 11.61 3.86
CA ALA A 28 -1.63 11.78 2.54
C ALA A 28 -0.09 11.88 2.63
N GLU A 29 0.43 12.51 3.69
CA GLU A 29 1.86 12.60 3.96
C GLU A 29 2.46 11.24 4.36
N ASP A 30 1.75 10.48 5.20
CA ASP A 30 2.14 9.12 5.55
C ASP A 30 2.13 8.20 4.33
N ASN A 31 1.09 8.30 3.50
CA ASN A 31 0.97 7.55 2.26
C ASN A 31 2.16 7.80 1.33
N GLU A 32 2.56 9.06 1.18
CA GLU A 32 3.72 9.45 0.40
C GLU A 32 5.01 8.87 1.00
N CYS A 33 5.21 9.05 2.31
CA CYS A 33 6.39 8.55 3.01
C CYS A 33 6.49 7.01 2.91
N LEU A 34 5.37 6.31 3.11
CA LEU A 34 5.29 4.87 2.96
C LEU A 34 5.68 4.42 1.56
N SER A 35 5.13 5.07 0.54
CA SER A 35 5.29 4.65 -0.85
C SER A 35 6.66 4.97 -1.43
N LEU A 36 7.28 6.06 -1.00
CA LEU A 36 8.51 6.58 -1.62
C LEU A 36 9.77 6.44 -0.77
N ARG A 37 9.63 6.33 0.57
CA ARG A 37 10.77 6.29 1.50
C ARG A 37 10.88 5.00 2.29
N VAL A 38 9.74 4.44 2.72
CA VAL A 38 9.70 3.27 3.61
C VAL A 38 9.61 1.94 2.83
N ALA A 39 8.91 1.93 1.70
CA ALA A 39 8.77 0.74 0.87
C ALA A 39 10.10 0.39 0.21
N HIS A 40 10.49 -0.88 0.30
CA HIS A 40 11.61 -1.41 -0.46
C HIS A 40 11.22 -1.58 -1.93
N PRO A 41 12.11 -1.38 -2.92
CA PRO A 41 11.81 -1.53 -4.35
C PRO A 41 11.06 -2.82 -4.75
N GLU A 42 11.31 -3.92 -4.05
CA GLU A 42 10.70 -5.23 -4.28
C GLU A 42 9.45 -5.51 -3.42
N ASP A 43 9.08 -4.61 -2.49
CA ASP A 43 7.81 -4.67 -1.79
C ASP A 43 6.65 -4.39 -2.75
N TYR A 44 5.45 -4.85 -2.37
CA TYR A 44 4.24 -4.61 -3.14
C TYR A 44 3.46 -3.43 -2.57
N TRP A 45 3.05 -2.54 -3.46
CA TRP A 45 2.24 -1.36 -3.18
C TRP A 45 0.81 -1.58 -3.66
N PHE A 46 -0.16 -1.10 -2.88
CA PHE A 46 -1.58 -1.24 -3.15
C PHE A 46 -2.34 0.07 -2.89
N HIS A 47 -3.35 0.32 -3.71
CA HIS A 47 -4.30 1.42 -3.53
C HIS A 47 -5.61 1.14 -4.27
N VAL A 48 -6.72 1.64 -3.77
CA VAL A 48 -8.02 1.45 -4.43
C VAL A 48 -8.07 2.22 -5.77
N ALA A 49 -8.49 1.56 -6.84
CA ALA A 49 -8.57 2.19 -8.16
C ALA A 49 -9.78 3.13 -8.23
N GLY A 50 -9.56 4.37 -8.68
CA GLY A 50 -10.64 5.35 -8.94
C GLY A 50 -11.30 5.96 -7.69
N GLN A 51 -10.78 5.70 -6.49
CA GLN A 51 -11.28 6.29 -5.25
C GLN A 51 -10.14 6.74 -4.34
N PRO A 52 -10.36 7.69 -3.42
CA PRO A 52 -9.39 8.01 -2.39
C PRO A 52 -9.32 6.90 -1.34
N GLY A 53 -8.10 6.48 -0.99
CA GLY A 53 -7.83 5.53 0.07
C GLY A 53 -6.38 5.61 0.57
N SER A 54 -6.08 4.79 1.56
CA SER A 54 -4.71 4.64 2.07
C SER A 54 -3.81 3.91 1.08
N HIS A 55 -2.53 4.29 1.05
CA HIS A 55 -1.49 3.51 0.38
C HIS A 55 -1.10 2.37 1.31
N VAL A 56 -1.14 1.15 0.79
CA VAL A 56 -0.77 -0.04 1.56
C VAL A 56 0.48 -0.67 0.97
N ILE A 57 1.45 -0.99 1.82
CA ILE A 57 2.68 -1.69 1.46
C ILE A 57 2.65 -3.08 2.06
N LEU A 58 2.76 -4.12 1.24
CA LEU A 58 3.07 -5.46 1.69
C LEU A 58 4.59 -5.59 1.75
N ARG A 59 5.11 -5.52 2.98
CA ARG A 59 6.52 -5.66 3.30
C ARG A 59 6.89 -7.13 3.41
N ARG A 60 7.94 -7.50 2.70
CA ARG A 60 8.54 -8.84 2.77
C ARG A 60 9.23 -9.09 4.12
N PRO A 61 9.33 -10.35 4.58
CA PRO A 61 10.09 -10.71 5.77
C PRO A 61 11.53 -10.22 5.69
N ALA A 62 12.05 -9.71 6.81
CA ALA A 62 13.41 -9.18 6.89
C ALA A 62 14.48 -10.25 6.67
N ASP A 63 14.19 -11.50 7.03
CA ASP A 63 15.12 -12.63 6.96
C ASP A 63 15.18 -13.27 5.56
N ASP A 64 14.19 -13.02 4.70
CA ASP A 64 14.14 -13.58 3.35
C ASP A 64 13.86 -12.51 2.28
N GLN A 65 14.95 -12.02 1.67
CA GLN A 65 14.88 -10.99 0.64
C GLN A 65 14.30 -11.52 -0.69
N ASN A 66 14.27 -12.83 -0.90
CA ASN A 66 13.71 -13.42 -2.11
C ASN A 66 12.27 -13.93 -1.90
N ALA A 67 11.69 -13.68 -0.73
CA ALA A 67 10.32 -14.06 -0.43
C ALA A 67 9.36 -13.46 -1.45
N VAL A 68 8.63 -14.32 -2.16
CA VAL A 68 7.56 -13.94 -3.08
C VAL A 68 6.25 -14.11 -2.34
N PRO A 69 5.39 -13.07 -2.29
CA PRO A 69 4.11 -13.21 -1.62
C PRO A 69 3.20 -14.13 -2.43
N ASP A 70 2.56 -15.06 -1.72
CA ASP A 70 1.52 -15.87 -2.32
C ASP A 70 0.31 -15.02 -2.70
N LYS A 71 -0.55 -15.55 -3.58
CA LYS A 71 -1.80 -14.89 -3.98
C LYS A 71 -2.68 -14.56 -2.78
N ALA A 72 -2.68 -15.38 -1.73
CA ALA A 72 -3.40 -15.12 -0.49
C ALA A 72 -2.92 -13.82 0.17
N LEU A 73 -1.61 -13.63 0.33
CA LEU A 73 -1.02 -12.43 0.93
C LEU A 73 -1.32 -11.17 0.12
N LEU A 74 -1.18 -11.24 -1.21
CA LEU A 74 -1.56 -10.13 -2.11
C LEU A 74 -3.05 -9.78 -1.96
N THR A 75 -3.92 -10.77 -1.81
CA THR A 75 -5.36 -10.57 -1.63
C THR A 75 -5.66 -9.94 -0.27
N SER A 76 -5.00 -10.38 0.80
CA SER A 76 -5.14 -9.79 2.14
C SER A 76 -4.67 -8.34 2.19
N ALA A 77 -3.50 -8.03 1.61
CA ALA A 77 -3.01 -6.66 1.52
C ALA A 77 -3.94 -5.75 0.72
N ALA A 78 -4.48 -6.26 -0.40
CA ALA A 78 -5.47 -5.53 -1.18
C ALA A 78 -6.78 -5.33 -0.41
N ALA A 79 -7.24 -6.32 0.36
CA ALA A 79 -8.45 -6.20 1.18
C ALA A 79 -8.30 -5.12 2.26
N ILE A 80 -7.11 -5.01 2.87
CA ILE A 80 -6.75 -3.93 3.81
C ILE A 80 -6.79 -2.58 3.12
N ALA A 81 -6.26 -2.46 1.90
CA ALA A 81 -6.32 -1.22 1.13
C ALA A 81 -7.77 -0.80 0.81
N ALA A 82 -8.62 -1.76 0.46
CA ALA A 82 -10.04 -1.51 0.25
C ALA A 82 -10.77 -1.11 1.55
N TRP A 83 -10.40 -1.71 2.68
CA TRP A 83 -10.95 -1.38 4.00
C TRP A 83 -10.62 0.04 4.44
N HIS A 84 -9.38 0.49 4.23
CA HIS A 84 -8.92 1.86 4.53
C HIS A 84 -9.23 2.85 3.40
N SER A 85 -10.32 2.63 2.68
CA SER A 85 -10.76 3.51 1.60
C SER A 85 -12.24 3.86 1.75
N LYS A 86 -12.71 4.82 0.92
CA LYS A 86 -14.15 5.11 0.82
C LYS A 86 -14.97 3.93 0.30
N ALA A 87 -14.32 2.93 -0.31
CA ALA A 87 -14.97 1.74 -0.83
C ALA A 87 -15.27 0.67 0.24
N ARG A 88 -14.96 0.92 1.53
CA ARG A 88 -15.14 -0.06 2.63
C ARG A 88 -16.56 -0.63 2.79
N GLN A 89 -17.58 0.14 2.42
CA GLN A 89 -18.99 -0.28 2.47
C GLN A 89 -19.47 -0.88 1.12
N GLY A 90 -18.62 -0.82 0.10
CA GLY A 90 -18.88 -1.45 -1.19
C GLY A 90 -18.67 -2.96 -1.14
N GLY A 91 -19.25 -3.68 -2.09
CA GLY A 91 -19.09 -5.12 -2.22
C GLY A 91 -17.68 -5.52 -2.65
N VAL A 92 -17.44 -5.53 -3.96
CA VAL A 92 -16.14 -5.87 -4.55
C VAL A 92 -15.47 -4.58 -5.03
N CYS A 93 -14.26 -4.34 -4.54
CA CYS A 93 -13.45 -3.17 -4.87
C CYS A 93 -12.31 -3.57 -5.81
N SER A 94 -12.01 -2.70 -6.77
CA SER A 94 -10.82 -2.82 -7.62
C SER A 94 -9.65 -2.16 -6.90
N VAL A 95 -8.57 -2.91 -6.65
CA VAL A 95 -7.36 -2.44 -5.98
C VAL A 95 -6.19 -2.59 -6.94
N SER A 96 -5.53 -1.49 -7.26
CA SER A 96 -4.29 -1.48 -8.00
C SER A 96 -3.16 -2.03 -7.15
N CYS A 97 -2.37 -2.93 -7.72
CA CYS A 97 -1.21 -3.56 -7.10
C CYS A 97 -0.02 -3.42 -8.03
N THR A 98 1.11 -2.90 -7.54
CA THR A 98 2.38 -2.86 -8.28
C THR A 98 3.56 -3.06 -7.33
N LYS A 99 4.78 -3.20 -7.86
CA LYS A 99 5.98 -3.16 -7.02
C LYS A 99 6.35 -1.72 -6.69
N ALA A 100 6.85 -1.46 -5.49
CA ALA A 100 7.21 -0.11 -5.06
C ALA A 100 8.24 0.57 -5.96
N LYS A 101 9.13 -0.18 -6.62
CA LYS A 101 10.06 0.37 -7.63
C LYS A 101 9.39 1.02 -8.84
N PHE A 102 8.14 0.65 -9.12
CA PHE A 102 7.34 1.26 -10.18
C PHE A 102 6.44 2.38 -9.67
N VAL A 103 6.54 2.72 -8.38
CA VAL A 103 5.86 3.83 -7.75
C VAL A 103 6.83 5.00 -7.68
N GLY A 104 6.40 6.16 -8.15
CA GLY A 104 7.18 7.38 -8.13
C GLY A 104 6.31 8.58 -7.80
N LYS A 105 6.94 9.74 -7.62
CA LYS A 105 6.24 11.01 -7.45
C LYS A 105 6.42 11.87 -8.69
N PRO A 106 5.33 12.32 -9.34
CA PRO A 106 5.43 13.30 -10.40
C PRO A 106 5.99 14.62 -9.85
N ARG A 107 6.88 15.25 -10.62
CA ARG A 107 7.54 16.49 -10.21
C ARG A 107 6.49 17.60 -10.04
N GLY A 108 6.42 18.19 -8.83
CA GLY A 108 5.48 19.25 -8.50
C GLY A 108 4.08 18.78 -8.06
N ALA A 109 3.85 17.48 -7.93
CA ALA A 109 2.56 16.96 -7.48
C ALA A 109 2.34 17.17 -5.96
N PRO A 110 1.07 17.39 -5.54
CA PRO A 110 0.75 17.55 -4.12
C PRO A 110 1.04 16.27 -3.31
N PRO A 111 1.26 16.39 -2.00
CA PRO A 111 1.59 15.26 -1.14
C PRO A 111 0.55 14.14 -1.23
N GLY A 112 1.05 12.90 -1.32
CA GLY A 112 0.23 11.69 -1.48
C GLY A 112 -0.11 11.34 -2.93
N THR A 113 0.21 12.21 -3.90
CA THR A 113 0.06 11.89 -5.33
C THR A 113 1.25 11.05 -5.80
N VAL A 114 0.97 9.82 -6.22
CA VAL A 114 1.97 8.91 -6.78
C VAL A 114 1.62 8.51 -8.20
N SER A 115 2.64 8.38 -9.05
CA SER A 115 2.55 7.77 -10.36
C SER A 115 2.96 6.31 -10.25
N ILE A 116 2.14 5.41 -10.77
CA ILE A 116 2.42 3.97 -10.79
C ILE A 116 2.51 3.47 -12.22
N SER A 117 3.39 2.51 -12.44
CA SER A 117 3.53 1.77 -13.70
C SER A 117 3.39 0.27 -13.44
N HIS A 118 3.12 -0.50 -14.50
CA HIS A 118 2.98 -1.96 -14.43
C HIS A 118 1.99 -2.44 -13.36
N GLU A 119 0.90 -1.69 -13.17
CA GLU A 119 -0.12 -2.04 -12.19
C GLU A 119 -0.93 -3.26 -12.63
N ARG A 120 -1.38 -4.02 -11.63
CA ARG A 120 -2.33 -5.13 -11.78
C ARG A 120 -3.54 -4.82 -10.94
N ILE A 121 -4.73 -4.99 -11.51
CA ILE A 121 -5.97 -4.79 -10.76
C ILE A 121 -6.38 -6.09 -10.08
N LEU A 122 -6.51 -6.04 -8.76
CA LEU A 122 -7.05 -7.11 -7.92
C LEU A 122 -8.47 -6.75 -7.51
N ARG A 123 -9.40 -7.71 -7.67
CA ARG A 123 -10.78 -7.57 -7.21
C ARG A 123 -10.92 -8.24 -5.86
N VAL A 124 -11.14 -7.46 -4.82
CA VAL A 124 -11.18 -7.94 -3.44
C VAL A 124 -12.37 -7.35 -2.69
N ARG A 125 -12.78 -8.02 -1.62
CA ARG A 125 -13.76 -7.48 -0.68
C ARG A 125 -12.98 -6.77 0.45
N PRO A 126 -13.43 -5.60 0.91
CA PRO A 126 -12.83 -4.93 2.05
C PRO A 126 -12.82 -5.86 3.27
N GLY A 127 -11.67 -5.97 3.93
CA GLY A 127 -11.51 -6.82 5.09
C GLY A 127 -10.16 -6.62 5.76
N LEU A 128 -10.11 -6.88 7.06
CA LEU A 128 -8.88 -6.93 7.83
C LEU A 128 -8.49 -8.40 8.06
N PRO A 129 -7.20 -8.72 8.17
CA PRO A 129 -6.76 -10.03 8.65
C PRO A 129 -7.28 -10.22 10.08
N ASN A 130 -7.82 -11.41 10.36
CA ASN A 130 -8.30 -11.81 11.69
C ASN A 130 -7.14 -12.16 12.63
#